data_AF-A0A7X6VXN0-F1
#
_entry.id   AF-A0A7X6VXN0-F1
#
_cell.length_a   1.000
_cell.length_b   1.000
_cell.length_c   1.000
_cell.angle_alpha   90.00
_cell.angle_beta   90.00
_cell.angle_gamma   90.00
#
_symmetry.space_group_name_H-M   'P 1'
#
loop_
_entity.id
_entity.type
_entity.pdbx_description
1 polymer ?
#
loop_
_entity_poly.entity_id
_entity_poly.type
_entity_poly.pdbx_seq_one_letter_code
_entity_poly.pdbx_strand_id
1 'polypeptide(L)'
;MFWYHFLDWFFVIFHSGLTLFNVFGWIWKKTRLANFITLSVTAASWFGLGIFYGIGFCPLTEWHWQVLRKSGETNLPHSYINYLIHRVSGIYLGDKTAETITVLFFVFSLVMSVCFNFFRKKSGKSSKSVQ
;
A
#
# COMPACT_ATOMS: atom_id res chain seq x y z
N MET A 1 -22.93 -5.02 16.99
CA MET A 1 -23.12 -4.24 15.76
C MET A 1 -22.19 -3.02 15.68
N PHE A 2 -22.11 -2.15 16.70
CA PHE A 2 -21.27 -0.93 16.65
C PHE A 2 -19.76 -1.16 16.42
N TRP A 3 -19.20 -2.23 16.98
CA TRP A 3 -17.78 -2.55 16.88
C TRP A 3 -17.29 -2.79 15.44
N TYR A 4 -18.10 -3.46 14.61
CA TYR A 4 -17.70 -3.79 13.24
C TYR A 4 -17.67 -2.56 12.33
N HIS A 5 -18.58 -1.61 12.51
CA HIS A 5 -18.57 -0.34 11.78
C HIS A 5 -17.36 0.52 12.14
N PHE A 6 -16.93 0.50 13.41
CA PHE A 6 -15.71 1.17 13.82
C PHE A 6 -14.47 0.53 13.17
N LEU A 7 -14.39 -0.82 13.17
CA LEU A 7 -13.29 -1.53 12.51
C LEU A 7 -13.26 -1.26 11.00
N ASP A 8 -14.41 -1.26 10.33
CA ASP A 8 -14.54 -0.94 8.91
C ASP A 8 -13.94 0.44 8.60
N TRP A 9 -14.42 1.49 9.27
CA TRP A 9 -13.88 2.85 9.10
C TRP A 9 -12.40 2.94 9.46
N PHE A 10 -11.95 2.25 10.51
CA PHE A 10 -10.55 2.18 10.86
C PHE A 10 -9.71 1.59 9.73
N PHE A 11 -10.11 0.46 9.15
CA PHE A 11 -9.39 -0.16 8.04
C PHE A 11 -9.40 0.71 6.79
N VAL A 12 -10.54 1.33 6.45
CA VAL A 12 -10.64 2.25 5.31
C VAL A 12 -9.68 3.44 5.48
N ILE A 13 -9.72 4.12 6.63
CA ILE A 13 -8.85 5.28 6.90
C ILE A 13 -7.38 4.85 6.95
N PHE A 14 -7.07 3.78 7.69
CA PHE A 14 -5.72 3.29 7.86
C PHE A 14 -5.11 2.87 6.53
N HIS A 15 -5.84 2.12 5.71
CA HIS A 15 -5.34 1.63 4.43
C HIS A 15 -5.22 2.74 3.39
N SER A 16 -6.17 3.69 3.37
CA SER A 16 -6.07 4.88 2.52
C SER A 16 -4.88 5.75 2.92
N GLY A 17 -4.69 5.98 4.22
CA GLY A 17 -3.55 6.70 4.77
C GLY A 17 -2.22 6.01 4.46
N LEU A 18 -2.16 4.68 4.60
CA LEU A 18 -0.98 3.88 4.26
C LEU A 18 -0.67 3.94 2.76
N THR A 19 -1.69 3.89 1.91
CA THR A 19 -1.54 4.01 0.45
C THR A 19 -0.99 5.39 0.07
N LEU A 20 -1.58 6.46 0.59
CA LEU A 20 -1.09 7.83 0.38
C LEU A 20 0.32 8.00 0.93
N PHE A 21 0.61 7.45 2.11
CA PHE A 21 1.95 7.48 2.69
C PHE A 21 2.93 6.71 1.82
N ASN A 22 2.58 5.54 1.29
CA ASN A 22 3.44 4.82 0.35
C ASN A 22 3.68 5.64 -0.93
N VAL A 23 2.68 6.32 -1.48
CA VAL A 23 2.81 7.09 -2.72
C VAL A 23 3.56 8.42 -2.54
N PHE A 24 3.45 9.09 -1.39
CA PHE A 24 4.04 10.42 -1.17
C PHE A 24 5.17 10.44 -0.13
N GLY A 25 5.35 9.36 0.64
CA GLY A 25 6.27 9.27 1.78
C GLY A 25 7.75 9.31 1.39
N TRP A 26 8.09 9.10 0.11
CA TRP A 26 9.45 9.24 -0.41
C TRP A 26 9.90 10.71 -0.55
N ILE A 27 8.96 11.67 -0.58
CA ILE A 27 9.25 13.10 -0.76
C ILE A 27 10.07 13.63 0.42
N TRP A 28 9.67 13.36 1.66
CA TRP A 28 10.32 13.89 2.86
C TRP A 28 11.58 13.11 3.27
N LYS A 29 12.69 13.79 3.56
CA LYS A 29 13.95 13.11 3.98
C LYS A 29 13.77 12.23 5.22
N LYS A 30 12.99 12.69 6.20
CA LYS A 30 12.77 11.98 7.48
C LYS A 30 11.88 10.74 7.32
N THR A 31 10.90 10.77 6.40
CA THR A 31 9.95 9.68 6.20
C THR A 31 10.42 8.65 5.17
N ARG A 32 11.50 8.90 4.41
CA ARG A 32 12.03 7.95 3.41
C ARG A 32 12.32 6.56 3.96
N LEU A 33 12.94 6.47 5.13
CA LEU A 33 13.23 5.17 5.73
C LEU A 33 11.93 4.47 6.14
N ALA A 34 11.00 5.21 6.75
CA ALA A 34 9.68 4.68 7.09
C ALA A 34 8.91 4.23 5.84
N ASN A 35 8.92 5.02 4.77
CA ASN A 35 8.31 4.69 3.47
C ASN A 35 8.93 3.43 2.86
N PHE A 36 10.25 3.28 2.94
CA PHE A 36 10.91 2.06 2.49
C PHE A 36 10.52 0.84 3.32
N ILE A 37 10.43 0.98 4.65
CA ILE A 37 9.97 -0.09 5.54
C ILE A 37 8.53 -0.47 5.23
N THR A 38 7.61 0.50 5.09
CA THR A 38 6.20 0.21 4.78
C THR A 38 6.04 -0.44 3.41
N LEU A 39 6.75 0.04 2.39
CA LEU A 39 6.80 -0.61 1.08
C LEU A 39 7.36 -2.04 1.17
N SER A 40 8.44 -2.25 1.95
CA SER A 40 9.03 -3.59 2.12
C SER A 40 8.08 -4.55 2.82
N VAL A 41 7.38 -4.11 3.87
CA VAL A 41 6.36 -4.91 4.57
C VAL A 41 5.18 -5.23 3.65
N THR A 42 4.78 -4.26 2.82
CA THR A 42 3.72 -4.46 1.82
C THR A 42 4.17 -5.46 0.76
N ALA A 43 5.39 -5.33 0.23
CA ALA A 43 5.97 -6.29 -0.70
C ALA A 43 6.11 -7.68 -0.08
N ALA A 44 6.57 -7.79 1.17
CA ALA A 44 6.66 -9.06 1.88
C ALA A 44 5.28 -9.69 2.07
N SER A 45 4.23 -8.90 2.27
CA SER A 45 2.86 -9.40 2.30
C SER A 45 2.43 -9.90 0.91
N TRP A 46 2.63 -9.08 -0.12
CA TRP A 46 2.17 -9.39 -1.47
C TRP A 46 2.91 -10.53 -2.15
N PHE A 47 4.22 -10.64 -1.95
CA PHE A 47 5.06 -11.67 -2.55
C PHE A 47 5.28 -12.83 -1.57
N GLY A 48 5.60 -12.55 -0.31
CA GLY A 48 5.87 -13.59 0.68
C GLY A 48 4.61 -14.40 1.02
N LEU A 49 3.54 -13.74 1.48
CA LEU A 49 2.26 -14.42 1.70
C LEU A 49 1.56 -14.74 0.37
N GLY A 50 1.79 -13.95 -0.67
CA GLY A 50 1.19 -14.23 -1.98
C GLY A 50 1.72 -15.48 -2.68
N ILE A 51 2.89 -16.00 -2.31
CA ILE A 51 3.31 -17.35 -2.75
C ILE A 51 2.35 -18.44 -2.24
N PHE A 52 1.75 -18.25 -1.06
CA PHE A 52 0.81 -19.20 -0.47
C PHE A 52 -0.66 -18.91 -0.84
N TYR A 53 -1.05 -17.64 -0.84
CA TYR A 53 -2.45 -17.20 -0.96
C TYR A 53 -2.81 -16.53 -2.29
N GLY A 54 -1.82 -16.23 -3.15
CA GLY A 54 -1.97 -15.52 -4.42
C GLY A 54 -1.21 -14.19 -4.46
N ILE A 55 -0.54 -13.89 -5.59
CA ILE A 55 0.24 -12.66 -5.78
C ILE A 55 -0.66 -11.44 -5.53
N GLY A 56 -0.23 -10.54 -4.64
CA GLY A 56 -1.00 -9.36 -4.26
C GLY A 56 -1.84 -9.52 -2.99
N PHE A 57 -1.73 -10.67 -2.30
CA PHE A 57 -2.40 -10.88 -1.03
C PHE A 57 -1.94 -9.89 0.05
N CYS A 58 -2.90 -9.28 0.76
CA CYS A 58 -2.64 -8.40 1.89
C CYS A 58 -3.41 -8.88 3.13
N PRO A 59 -2.72 -9.21 4.24
CA PRO A 59 -3.37 -9.72 5.45
C PRO A 59 -4.33 -8.70 6.07
N LEU A 60 -4.06 -7.39 5.93
CA LEU A 60 -4.97 -6.34 6.37
C LEU A 60 -6.28 -6.34 5.59
N THR A 61 -6.19 -6.54 4.27
CA THR A 61 -7.36 -6.65 3.40
C THR A 61 -8.19 -7.87 3.76
N GLU A 62 -7.54 -9.02 3.96
CA GLU A 62 -8.25 -10.24 4.36
C GLU A 62 -8.94 -10.08 5.72
N TRP A 63 -8.27 -9.46 6.69
CA TRP A 63 -8.91 -9.15 7.97
C TRP A 63 -10.10 -8.22 7.77
N HIS A 64 -9.95 -7.18 6.97
CA HIS A 64 -11.06 -6.27 6.70
C HIS A 64 -12.25 -6.99 6.04
N TRP A 65 -12.01 -7.88 5.08
CA TRP A 65 -13.07 -8.73 4.51
C TRP A 65 -13.75 -9.62 5.56
N GLN A 66 -13.01 -10.16 6.53
CA GLN A 66 -13.62 -10.91 7.63
C GLN A 66 -14.50 -10.05 8.51
N VAL A 67 -14.12 -8.79 8.76
CA VAL A 67 -14.94 -7.81 9.50
C VAL A 67 -16.21 -7.52 8.72
N LEU A 68 -16.11 -7.22 7.42
CA LEU A 68 -17.24 -6.92 6.53
C LEU A 68 -18.23 -8.09 6.41
N ARG A 69 -17.71 -9.31 6.22
CA ARG A 69 -18.54 -10.53 6.22
C ARG A 69 -19.26 -10.73 7.55
N LYS A 70 -18.60 -10.47 8.68
CA LYS A 70 -19.21 -10.55 10.02
C LYS A 70 -20.21 -9.42 10.29
N SER A 71 -20.11 -8.27 9.62
CA SER A 71 -21.12 -7.22 9.67
C SER A 71 -22.32 -7.46 8.75
N GLY A 72 -22.31 -8.53 7.95
CA GLY A 72 -23.42 -8.91 7.07
C GLY A 72 -23.30 -8.40 5.63
N GLU A 73 -22.15 -7.86 5.22
CA GLU A 73 -21.92 -7.43 3.84
C GLU A 73 -21.56 -8.62 2.95
N THR A 74 -22.30 -8.79 1.85
CA THR A 74 -22.17 -9.95 0.94
C THR A 74 -21.84 -9.58 -0.50
N ASN A 75 -22.05 -8.32 -0.92
CA ASN A 75 -21.71 -7.81 -2.27
C ASN A 75 -20.33 -7.13 -2.27
N LEU A 76 -19.32 -7.91 -1.94
CA LEU A 76 -17.95 -7.44 -1.79
C LEU A 76 -17.17 -7.73 -3.10
N PRO A 77 -16.62 -6.72 -3.79
CA PRO A 77 -15.85 -6.94 -5.01
C PRO A 77 -14.54 -7.65 -4.70
N HIS A 78 -13.97 -8.39 -5.66
CA HIS A 78 -12.77 -9.18 -5.40
C HIS A 78 -11.54 -8.30 -5.13
N SER A 79 -11.46 -7.12 -5.75
CA SER A 79 -10.36 -6.17 -5.54
C SER A 79 -10.67 -5.16 -4.45
N TYR A 80 -9.79 -5.08 -3.46
CA TYR A 80 -9.92 -4.13 -2.35
C TYR A 80 -9.80 -2.66 -2.78
N ILE A 81 -9.01 -2.39 -3.81
CA ILE A 81 -8.86 -1.02 -4.32
C ILE A 81 -10.11 -0.62 -5.11
N ASN A 82 -10.70 -1.58 -5.86
CA ASN A 82 -12.00 -1.36 -6.47
C ASN A 82 -13.07 -1.11 -5.40
N TYR A 83 -13.07 -1.87 -4.30
CA TYR A 83 -13.94 -1.62 -3.16
C TYR A 83 -13.78 -0.21 -2.59
N LEU A 84 -12.54 0.23 -2.33
CA LEU A 84 -12.23 1.57 -1.84
C LEU A 84 -12.72 2.67 -2.79
N ILE A 85 -12.44 2.53 -4.09
CA ILE A 85 -12.84 3.53 -5.09
C ILE A 85 -14.36 3.56 -5.26
N HIS A 86 -15.01 2.40 -5.31
CA HIS A 86 -16.46 2.32 -5.37
C HIS A 86 -17.09 2.93 -4.12
N ARG A 87 -16.49 2.74 -2.93
CA ARG A 87 -17.03 3.30 -1.69
C ARG A 87 -16.81 4.80 -1.52
N VAL A 88 -15.68 5.32 -2.00
CA VAL A 88 -15.34 6.75 -1.91
C VAL A 88 -15.98 7.56 -3.03
N SER A 89 -15.96 7.03 -4.26
CA SER A 89 -16.36 7.76 -5.48
C SER A 89 -17.62 7.21 -6.14
N GLY A 90 -18.11 6.03 -5.77
CA GLY A 90 -19.23 5.37 -6.46
C GLY A 90 -18.88 4.73 -7.80
N ILE A 91 -17.60 4.70 -8.19
CA ILE A 91 -17.15 4.24 -9.51
C ILE A 91 -16.64 2.79 -9.40
N TYR A 92 -17.14 1.91 -10.28
CA TYR A 92 -16.65 0.54 -10.40
C TYR A 92 -15.53 0.45 -11.44
N LEU A 93 -14.29 0.30 -10.98
CA LEU A 93 -13.11 0.06 -11.81
C LEU A 93 -12.79 -1.42 -11.69
N GLY A 94 -13.36 -2.24 -12.58
CA GLY A 94 -13.32 -3.70 -12.51
C GLY A 94 -12.00 -4.28 -11.97
N ASP A 95 -12.11 -5.36 -11.20
CA ASP A 95 -11.09 -5.82 -10.25
C ASP A 95 -9.66 -5.89 -10.81
N LYS A 96 -9.48 -6.44 -12.01
CA LYS A 96 -8.16 -6.55 -12.69
C LYS A 96 -7.51 -5.19 -12.95
N THR A 97 -8.30 -4.18 -13.31
CA THR A 97 -7.80 -2.83 -13.59
C THR A 97 -7.33 -2.15 -12.32
N ALA A 98 -8.13 -2.23 -11.25
CA ALA A 98 -7.75 -1.68 -9.95
C ALA A 98 -6.48 -2.35 -9.39
N GLU A 99 -6.37 -3.67 -9.50
CA GLU A 99 -5.16 -4.43 -9.11
C GLU A 99 -3.94 -3.98 -9.92
N THR A 100 -4.05 -3.91 -11.25
CA THR A 100 -2.95 -3.51 -12.13
C THR A 100 -2.46 -2.10 -11.81
N ILE A 101 -3.38 -1.15 -11.63
CA ILE A 101 -3.04 0.23 -11.24
C ILE A 101 -2.30 0.24 -9.91
N THR A 102 -2.79 -0.51 -8.93
CA THR A 102 -2.17 -0.58 -7.60
C THR A 102 -0.75 -1.12 -7.66
N VAL A 103 -0.54 -2.21 -8.39
CA VAL A 103 0.79 -2.79 -8.62
C VAL A 103 1.71 -1.77 -9.28
N LEU A 104 1.24 -1.08 -10.32
CA LEU A 104 2.03 -0.07 -11.05
C LEU A 104 2.44 1.09 -10.13
N PHE A 105 1.50 1.66 -9.38
CA PHE A 105 1.79 2.74 -8.43
C PHE A 105 2.73 2.28 -7.31
N PHE A 106 2.57 1.05 -6.83
CA PHE A 106 3.43 0.47 -5.82
C PHE A 106 4.87 0.32 -6.32
N VAL A 107 5.06 -0.30 -7.50
CA VAL A 107 6.38 -0.47 -8.12
C VAL A 107 7.01 0.89 -8.40
N PHE A 108 6.23 1.84 -8.94
CA PHE A 108 6.69 3.20 -9.19
C PHE A 108 7.17 3.87 -7.90
N SER A 109 6.39 3.80 -6.82
CA SER A 109 6.80 4.38 -5.54
C SER A 109 8.03 3.69 -4.95
N LEU A 110 8.15 2.37 -5.08
CA LEU A 110 9.32 1.63 -4.63
C LEU A 110 10.59 2.04 -5.39
N VAL A 111 10.51 2.15 -6.72
CA VAL A 111 11.61 2.66 -7.55
C VAL A 111 11.96 4.09 -7.14
N MET A 112 10.99 4.97 -6.98
CA MET A 112 11.23 6.37 -6.57
C MET A 112 11.86 6.44 -5.17
N SER A 113 11.36 5.66 -4.22
CA SER A 113 11.90 5.58 -2.85
C SER A 113 13.37 5.12 -2.86
N VAL A 114 13.69 4.06 -3.61
CA VAL A 114 15.07 3.56 -3.79
C VAL A 114 15.93 4.62 -4.49
N CYS A 115 15.46 5.19 -5.59
CA CYS A 115 16.20 6.19 -6.35
C CYS A 115 16.56 7.41 -5.47
N PHE A 116 15.59 7.97 -4.77
CA PHE A 116 15.81 9.15 -3.91
C PHE A 116 16.63 8.86 -2.65
N ASN A 117 16.65 7.61 -2.17
CA ASN A 117 17.46 7.20 -1.03
C ASN A 117 18.92 6.94 -1.42
N PHE A 118 19.16 6.30 -2.57
CA PHE A 118 20.49 5.89 -3.00
C PHE A 118 21.20 6.91 -3.92
N PHE A 119 20.51 7.53 -4.90
CA PHE A 119 21.18 8.49 -5.81
C PHE A 119 21.56 9.80 -5.12
N ARG A 120 20.83 10.20 -4.07
CA ARG A 120 21.13 11.43 -3.33
C ARG A 120 22.31 11.31 -2.37
N LYS A 121 22.81 10.09 -2.14
CA LYS A 121 24.02 9.85 -1.34
C LYS A 121 25.30 9.91 -2.17
N LYS A 122 25.20 9.98 -3.51
CA LYS A 122 26.35 9.98 -4.43
C LYS A 122 26.90 11.37 -4.79
N SER A 123 26.45 12.44 -4.14
CA SER A 123 27.01 13.81 -4.32
C SER A 123 27.60 14.36 -3.01
N GLY A 124 28.32 13.53 -2.25
CA GLY A 124 28.92 13.94 -0.98
C GLY A 124 30.19 13.21 -0.55
N LYS A 125 30.79 12.37 -1.40
CA LYS A 125 32.11 11.78 -1.17
C LYS A 125 32.90 11.67 -2.47
N SER A 126 33.39 12.82 -2.95
CA SER A 126 34.58 12.89 -3.80
C SER A 126 35.22 14.27 -3.68
N SER A 127 35.56 14.66 -2.45
CA SER A 127 36.60 15.66 -2.20
C SER A 127 37.09 15.43 -0.78
N LYS A 128 38.18 14.65 -0.67
CA LYS A 128 39.23 14.73 0.36
C LYS A 128 40.12 13.49 0.27
N SER A 129 41.18 13.61 -0.52
CA SER A 129 42.53 13.11 -0.19
C SER A 129 43.52 13.64 -1.24
N VAL A 130 43.82 14.94 -1.15
CA VAL A 130 45.13 15.47 -1.54
C VAL A 130 45.71 16.01 -0.24
N GLN A 131 46.56 15.21 0.38
CA GLN A 131 47.82 15.56 1.07
C GLN A 131 48.31 14.33 1.82
#